data_AF-A0A7C5S3Z5-F1
#
_entry.id   AF-A0A7C5S3Z5-F1
#
_cell.length_a   1.000
_cell.length_b   1.000
_cell.length_c   1.000
_cell.angle_alpha   90.00
_cell.angle_beta   90.00
_cell.angle_gamma   90.00
#
_symmetry.space_group_name_H-M   'P 1'
#
loop_
_entity.id
_entity.type
_entity.pdbx_description
1 polymer ?
#
loop_
_entity_poly.entity_id
_entity_poly.type
_entity_poly.pdbx_seq_one_letter_code
_entity_poly.pdbx_strand_id
1 'polypeptide(L)'
;MNLKKLVELGRKYPWSKPNRCLNCNGCRIWGHGFVLAWFDGLDQAIEIKRCRCPDCKCIFRFRPKGFFKRFQADTATIRSSILLKVQAGKWMSGIGKTRQCHWFRALLRKIRAYLTETWDKGILAGFDELVKMGLIPVSRSI
;
A
#
# COMPACT_ATOMS: atom_id res chain seq x y z
N MET A 1 9.07 10.13 -1.27
CA MET A 1 9.91 9.32 -0.34
C MET A 1 10.46 8.11 -1.09
N ASN A 2 11.79 7.92 -1.08
CA ASN A 2 12.48 6.87 -1.82
C ASN A 2 13.01 5.81 -0.83
N LEU A 3 12.82 4.51 -1.13
CA LEU A 3 13.22 3.41 -0.25
C LEU A 3 14.73 3.38 0.00
N LYS A 4 15.57 3.61 -1.03
CA LYS A 4 17.05 3.60 -0.90
C LYS A 4 17.53 4.67 0.09
N LYS A 5 17.02 5.89 -0.04
CA LYS A 5 17.33 7.00 0.90
C LYS A 5 16.87 6.71 2.32
N LEU A 6 15.81 5.92 2.49
CA LEU A 6 15.28 5.57 3.81
C LEU A 6 16.15 4.52 4.50
N VAL A 7 16.70 3.57 3.75
CA VAL A 7 17.72 2.62 4.24
C VAL A 7 18.97 3.39 4.67
N GLU A 8 19.47 4.28 3.81
CA GLU A 8 20.69 5.07 4.06
C GLU A 8 20.58 5.99 5.28
N LEU A 9 19.48 6.73 5.40
CA LEU A 9 19.31 7.74 6.46
C LEU A 9 18.69 7.20 7.74
N GLY A 10 17.98 6.05 7.68
CA GLY A 10 17.26 5.47 8.81
C GLY A 10 16.36 6.48 9.53
N ARG A 11 16.53 6.62 10.85
CA ARG A 11 15.78 7.58 11.68
C ARG A 11 16.00 9.04 11.30
N LYS A 12 17.14 9.38 10.69
CA LYS A 12 17.49 10.74 10.26
C LYS A 12 16.77 11.15 8.97
N TYR A 13 16.02 10.25 8.34
CA TYR A 13 15.25 10.60 7.15
C TYR A 13 14.32 11.81 7.41
N PRO A 14 14.29 12.83 6.54
CA PRO A 14 13.51 14.05 6.77
C PRO A 14 12.02 13.80 6.47
N TRP A 15 11.32 13.19 7.43
CA TRP A 15 9.89 12.89 7.31
C TRP A 15 9.06 14.17 7.26
N SER A 16 8.40 14.43 6.13
CA SER A 16 7.42 15.51 5.98
C SER A 16 6.12 15.15 6.72
N LYS A 17 5.99 15.63 7.95
CA LYS A 17 4.79 15.45 8.76
C LYS A 17 3.58 16.10 8.06
N PRO A 18 2.43 15.41 7.95
CA PRO A 18 1.24 16.04 7.40
C PRO A 18 0.75 17.18 8.30
N ASN A 19 0.13 18.19 7.71
CA ASN A 19 -0.39 19.35 8.44
C ASN A 19 -1.76 19.07 9.10
N ARG A 20 -2.46 18.01 8.68
CA ARG A 20 -3.77 17.60 9.21
C ARG A 20 -3.89 16.07 9.32
N CYS A 21 -4.61 15.52 10.31
CA CYS A 21 -4.82 14.05 10.39
C CYS A 21 -5.61 13.59 9.16
N LEU A 22 -5.11 12.52 8.55
CA LEU A 22 -5.69 11.88 7.37
C LEU A 22 -7.05 11.19 7.62
N ASN A 23 -7.58 11.28 8.84
CA ASN A 23 -8.85 10.67 9.26
C ASN A 23 -9.88 11.72 9.70
N CYS A 24 -9.56 12.55 10.69
CA CYS A 24 -10.50 13.56 11.21
C CYS A 24 -10.22 15.00 10.75
N ASN A 25 -9.22 15.22 9.90
CA ASN A 25 -8.81 16.54 9.42
C ASN A 25 -8.34 17.55 10.51
N GLY A 26 -8.17 17.09 11.77
CA GLY A 26 -7.65 17.90 12.87
C GLY A 26 -6.23 18.42 12.60
N CYS A 27 -5.93 19.64 13.05
CA CYS A 27 -4.65 20.31 12.81
C CYS A 27 -3.51 19.78 13.69
N ARG A 28 -3.82 18.97 14.72
CA ARG A 28 -2.83 18.43 15.64
C ARG A 28 -2.41 17.03 15.21
N ILE A 29 -1.11 16.85 14.99
CA ILE A 29 -0.48 15.56 14.75
C ILE A 29 0.76 15.49 15.61
N TRP A 30 0.98 14.39 16.32
CA TRP A 30 2.17 14.18 17.14
C TRP A 30 3.03 13.07 16.56
N GLY A 31 4.36 13.18 16.70
CA GLY A 31 5.26 12.06 16.44
C GLY A 31 4.97 10.93 17.42
N HIS A 32 4.94 9.69 16.94
CA HIS A 32 4.64 8.50 17.75
C HIS A 32 5.73 7.43 17.58
N GLY A 33 6.98 7.89 17.61
CA GLY A 33 8.17 7.06 17.46
C GLY A 33 8.29 6.38 16.10
N PHE A 34 8.99 5.25 16.09
CA PHE A 34 9.28 4.44 14.91
C PHE A 34 8.71 3.04 15.07
N VAL A 35 8.62 2.31 13.96
CA VAL A 35 8.26 0.89 13.92
C VAL A 35 9.02 0.21 12.79
N LEU A 36 9.43 -1.04 13.01
CA LEU A 36 10.04 -1.86 11.97
C LEU A 36 9.02 -2.22 10.89
N ALA A 37 9.46 -2.18 9.64
CA ALA A 37 8.68 -2.59 8.49
C ALA A 37 9.56 -3.32 7.47
N TRP A 38 9.05 -4.44 6.96
CA TRP A 38 9.66 -5.20 5.89
C TRP A 38 9.21 -4.69 4.52
N PHE A 39 10.13 -4.71 3.58
CA PHE A 39 9.90 -4.44 2.16
C PHE A 39 10.57 -5.52 1.33
N ASP A 40 9.93 -5.94 0.25
CA ASP A 40 10.53 -6.93 -0.65
C ASP A 40 11.84 -6.39 -1.24
N GLY A 41 12.83 -7.26 -1.38
CA GLY A 41 14.16 -6.91 -1.89
C GLY A 41 15.11 -6.31 -0.84
N LEU A 42 14.68 -6.19 0.41
CA LEU A 42 15.56 -5.89 1.54
C LEU A 42 15.78 -7.15 2.39
N ASP A 43 17.01 -7.31 2.85
CA ASP A 43 17.46 -8.36 3.78
C ASP A 43 17.12 -8.03 5.25
N GLN A 44 16.79 -6.78 5.55
CA GLN A 44 16.46 -6.29 6.89
C GLN A 44 15.18 -5.46 6.92
N ALA A 45 14.54 -5.45 8.10
CA ALA A 45 13.47 -4.51 8.38
C ALA A 45 14.04 -3.10 8.59
N ILE A 46 13.31 -2.09 8.12
CA ILE A 46 13.70 -0.69 8.29
C ILE A 46 12.72 0.06 9.19
N GLU A 47 13.24 1.04 9.91
CA GLU A 47 12.44 1.85 10.80
C GLU A 47 11.66 2.93 10.04
N ILE A 48 10.34 2.91 10.23
CA ILE A 48 9.44 3.91 9.68
C ILE A 48 8.83 4.72 10.80
N LYS A 49 8.84 6.05 10.63
CA LYS A 49 8.14 6.97 11.53
C LYS A 49 6.64 6.65 11.63
N ARG A 50 6.09 6.89 12.81
CA ARG A 50 4.64 6.89 13.08
C ARG A 50 4.21 8.26 13.55
N CYS A 51 2.96 8.57 13.30
CA CYS A 51 2.30 9.73 13.84
C CYS A 51 0.95 9.34 14.43
N ARG A 52 0.54 10.09 15.45
CA ARG A 52 -0.74 9.93 16.13
C ARG A 52 -1.49 11.26 16.12
N CYS A 53 -2.77 11.25 15.79
CA CYS A 53 -3.64 12.39 16.04
C CYS A 53 -4.16 12.33 17.48
N PRO A 54 -4.00 13.37 18.30
CA PRO A 54 -4.57 13.40 19.64
C PRO A 54 -6.11 13.47 19.61
N ASP A 55 -6.69 14.09 18.58
CA ASP A 55 -8.14 14.34 18.50
C ASP A 55 -8.94 13.04 18.28
N CYS A 56 -8.63 12.31 17.21
CA CYS A 56 -9.32 11.06 16.87
C CYS A 56 -8.53 9.80 17.20
N LYS A 57 -7.35 9.93 17.82
CA LYS A 57 -6.46 8.82 18.17
C LYS A 57 -5.95 8.02 16.95
N CYS A 58 -6.15 8.53 15.72
CA CYS A 58 -5.67 7.92 14.46
C CYS A 58 -4.15 7.70 14.52
N ILE A 59 -3.67 6.48 14.23
CA ILE A 59 -2.23 6.21 14.04
C ILE A 59 -1.99 5.95 12.56
N PHE A 60 -1.11 6.74 11.95
CA PHE A 60 -0.62 6.51 10.61
C PHE A 60 0.88 6.26 10.61
N ARG A 61 1.27 5.30 9.77
CA ARG A 61 2.66 4.93 9.51
C ARG A 61 3.02 5.52 8.16
N PHE A 62 4.17 6.17 8.06
CA PHE A 62 4.64 6.65 6.77
C PHE A 62 4.94 5.45 5.84
N ARG A 63 4.92 5.67 4.53
CA ARG A 63 5.25 4.61 3.56
C ARG A 63 5.97 5.18 2.35
N PRO A 64 7.04 4.51 1.86
CA PRO A 64 7.77 4.98 0.68
C PRO A 64 6.81 5.17 -0.50
N LYS A 65 7.15 6.10 -1.38
CA LYS A 65 6.35 6.35 -2.58
C LYS A 65 6.29 5.05 -3.38
N GLY A 66 5.10 4.73 -3.88
CA GLY A 66 4.87 3.50 -4.62
C GLY A 66 4.56 2.29 -3.74
N PHE A 67 4.35 2.44 -2.43
CA PHE A 67 3.89 1.34 -1.58
C PHE A 67 2.51 1.61 -1.01
N PHE A 68 1.63 0.61 -1.08
CA PHE A 68 0.38 0.64 -0.34
C PHE A 68 0.60 0.49 1.16
N LYS A 69 -0.34 1.03 1.96
CA LYS A 69 -0.36 0.84 3.41
C LYS A 69 -0.45 -0.65 3.74
N ARG A 70 0.47 -1.15 4.57
CA ARG A 70 0.57 -2.55 5.04
C ARG A 70 1.11 -3.56 4.02
N PHE A 71 1.57 -3.14 2.85
CA PHE A 71 2.17 -4.05 1.86
C PHE A 71 3.70 -4.03 1.92
N GLN A 72 4.33 -5.19 1.71
CA GLN A 72 5.78 -5.32 1.60
C GLN A 72 6.26 -5.12 0.15
N ALA A 73 5.45 -5.58 -0.82
CA ALA A 73 5.65 -5.33 -2.23
C ALA A 73 5.24 -3.91 -2.59
N ASP A 74 5.94 -3.31 -3.55
CA ASP A 74 5.53 -2.05 -4.15
C ASP A 74 4.28 -2.26 -5.03
N THR A 75 3.57 -1.16 -5.27
CA THR A 75 2.33 -1.10 -6.04
C THR A 75 2.53 -1.55 -7.49
N ALA A 76 3.68 -1.24 -8.11
CA ALA A 76 3.96 -1.65 -9.48
C ALA A 76 4.16 -3.17 -9.57
N THR A 77 4.90 -3.77 -8.63
CA THR A 77 5.07 -5.22 -8.49
C THR A 77 3.73 -5.92 -8.32
N ILE A 78 2.86 -5.42 -7.44
CA ILE A 78 1.51 -5.97 -7.26
C ILE A 78 0.71 -5.89 -8.57
N ARG A 79 0.76 -4.74 -9.26
CA ARG A 79 0.08 -4.55 -10.54
C ARG A 79 0.61 -5.50 -11.63
N SER A 80 1.93 -5.67 -11.73
CA SER A 80 2.57 -6.61 -12.66
C SER A 80 2.19 -8.06 -12.37
N SER A 81 2.06 -8.44 -11.09
CA SER A 81 1.56 -9.76 -10.69
C SER A 81 0.16 -10.01 -11.25
N ILE A 82 -0.73 -9.03 -11.14
CA ILE A 82 -2.11 -9.10 -11.66
C ILE A 82 -2.10 -9.13 -13.18
N LEU A 83 -1.32 -8.27 -13.83
CA LEU A 83 -1.17 -8.22 -15.28
C LEU A 83 -0.75 -9.58 -15.84
N LEU A 84 0.31 -10.18 -15.29
CA LEU A 84 0.79 -11.49 -15.72
C LEU A 84 -0.27 -12.58 -15.51
N LYS A 85 -1.02 -12.50 -14.40
CA LYS A 85 -2.11 -13.44 -14.13
C LYS A 85 -3.23 -13.33 -15.15
N VAL A 86 -3.60 -12.10 -15.53
CA VAL A 86 -4.65 -11.84 -16.51
C VAL A 86 -4.22 -12.23 -17.93
N GLN A 87 -3.00 -11.87 -18.34
CA GLN A 87 -2.52 -12.11 -19.70
C GLN A 87 -2.09 -13.56 -19.96
N ALA A 88 -1.39 -14.17 -19.01
CA ALA A 88 -0.74 -15.46 -19.21
C ALA A 88 -1.26 -16.57 -18.29
N GLY A 89 -2.22 -16.27 -17.40
CA GLY A 89 -2.73 -17.24 -16.42
C GLY A 89 -1.72 -17.63 -15.34
N LYS A 90 -0.53 -17.03 -15.32
CA LYS A 90 0.62 -17.39 -14.47
C LYS A 90 0.83 -16.42 -13.32
N TRP A 91 1.53 -16.88 -12.30
CA TRP A 91 2.02 -16.03 -11.20
C TRP A 91 3.48 -15.64 -11.45
N MET A 92 3.91 -14.48 -10.93
CA MET A 92 5.30 -14.08 -11.03
C MET A 92 6.20 -15.03 -10.23
N SER A 93 7.36 -15.36 -10.78
CA SER A 93 8.44 -16.03 -10.04
C SER A 93 9.04 -15.08 -9.00
N GLY A 94 9.70 -15.64 -7.97
CA GLY A 94 10.34 -14.86 -6.90
C GLY A 94 9.37 -14.27 -5.86
N ILE A 95 8.06 -14.36 -6.06
CA ILE A 95 7.04 -13.97 -5.06
C ILE A 95 6.19 -15.18 -4.72
N GLY A 96 5.96 -15.40 -3.42
CA GLY A 96 5.10 -16.49 -2.95
C GLY A 96 3.72 -16.48 -3.61
N LYS A 97 3.37 -17.58 -4.28
CA LYS A 97 2.08 -17.79 -4.98
C LYS A 97 0.88 -17.41 -4.12
N THR A 98 0.89 -17.82 -2.85
CA THR A 98 -0.19 -17.54 -1.90
C THR A 98 -0.43 -16.04 -1.73
N ARG A 99 0.65 -15.23 -1.63
CA ARG A 99 0.56 -13.77 -1.50
C ARG A 99 -0.09 -13.14 -2.74
N GLN A 100 0.30 -13.59 -3.92
CA GLN A 100 -0.26 -13.14 -5.20
C GLN A 100 -1.74 -13.54 -5.35
N CYS A 101 -2.10 -14.78 -4.99
CA CYS A 101 -3.48 -15.25 -4.94
C CYS A 101 -4.34 -14.36 -4.02
N HIS A 102 -3.83 -13.98 -2.86
CA HIS A 102 -4.55 -13.09 -1.94
C HIS A 102 -4.78 -11.70 -2.54
N TRP A 103 -3.77 -11.13 -3.21
CA TRP A 103 -3.92 -9.85 -3.91
C TRP A 103 -5.01 -9.91 -4.97
N PHE A 104 -4.94 -10.92 -5.84
CA PHE A 104 -5.89 -11.10 -6.93
C PHE A 104 -7.32 -11.30 -6.43
N ARG A 105 -7.51 -12.19 -5.43
CA ARG A 105 -8.83 -12.42 -4.82
C ARG A 105 -9.38 -11.15 -4.15
N ALA A 106 -8.53 -10.37 -3.49
CA ALA A 106 -8.93 -9.09 -2.89
C ALA A 106 -9.37 -8.07 -3.93
N LEU A 107 -8.64 -7.97 -5.05
CA LEU A 107 -9.00 -7.11 -6.17
C LEU A 107 -10.38 -7.47 -6.74
N LEU A 108 -10.62 -8.75 -7.04
CA LEU A 108 -11.91 -9.19 -7.58
C LEU A 108 -13.08 -8.79 -6.67
N ARG A 109 -12.95 -8.97 -5.35
CA ARG A 109 -13.98 -8.55 -4.40
C ARG A 109 -14.20 -7.04 -4.43
N LYS A 110 -13.12 -6.25 -4.50
CA LYS A 110 -13.23 -4.78 -4.52
C LYS A 110 -13.82 -4.26 -5.82
N ILE A 111 -13.48 -4.85 -6.97
CA ILE A 111 -14.11 -4.50 -8.25
C ILE A 111 -15.62 -4.68 -8.13
N ARG A 112 -16.09 -5.85 -7.66
CA ARG A 112 -17.53 -6.10 -7.46
C ARG A 112 -18.18 -5.10 -6.50
N ALA A 113 -17.51 -4.77 -5.39
CA ALA A 113 -18.07 -3.90 -4.36
C ALA A 113 -18.10 -2.41 -4.75
N TYR A 114 -17.14 -1.93 -5.56
CA TYR A 114 -16.95 -0.50 -5.81
C TYR A 114 -17.20 -0.07 -7.26
N LEU A 115 -17.00 -0.96 -8.22
CA LEU A 115 -17.18 -0.68 -9.65
C LEU A 115 -18.48 -1.29 -10.19
N THR A 116 -19.27 -1.93 -9.32
CA THR A 116 -20.59 -2.53 -9.60
C THR A 116 -20.55 -3.70 -10.58
N GLU A 117 -21.72 -4.28 -10.87
CA GLU A 117 -21.88 -5.43 -11.77
C GLU A 117 -21.69 -5.06 -13.25
N THR A 118 -21.72 -3.77 -13.60
CA THR A 118 -21.58 -3.30 -14.99
C THR A 118 -20.14 -3.12 -15.43
N TRP A 119 -19.15 -3.39 -14.56
CA TRP A 119 -17.74 -3.24 -14.91
C TRP A 119 -17.27 -4.29 -15.93
N ASP A 120 -17.00 -3.85 -17.15
CA ASP A 120 -16.61 -4.69 -18.29
C ASP A 120 -15.15 -4.47 -18.75
N LYS A 121 -14.50 -3.40 -18.31
CA LYS A 121 -13.14 -2.98 -18.74
C LYS A 121 -12.00 -3.92 -18.28
N GLY A 122 -12.34 -5.01 -17.60
CA GLY A 122 -11.41 -6.04 -17.16
C GLY A 122 -10.74 -5.78 -15.81
N ILE A 123 -10.03 -6.80 -15.33
CA ILE A 123 -9.49 -6.86 -13.95
C ILE A 123 -8.37 -5.83 -13.73
N LEU A 124 -7.45 -5.70 -14.69
CA LEU A 124 -6.33 -4.76 -14.56
C LEU A 124 -6.82 -3.30 -14.58
N ALA A 125 -7.76 -2.97 -15.45
CA ALA A 125 -8.38 -1.65 -15.46
C ALA A 125 -9.10 -1.37 -14.13
N GLY A 126 -9.75 -2.38 -13.55
CA GLY A 126 -10.37 -2.26 -12.23
C GLY A 126 -9.37 -1.98 -11.11
N PHE A 127 -8.15 -2.55 -11.19
CA PHE A 127 -7.07 -2.18 -10.27
C PHE A 127 -6.72 -0.70 -10.39
N ASP A 128 -6.51 -0.20 -11.61
CA ASP A 128 -6.11 1.18 -11.85
C ASP A 128 -7.21 2.16 -11.42
N GLU A 129 -8.48 1.83 -11.67
CA GLU A 129 -9.62 2.67 -11.29
C GLU A 129 -9.77 2.77 -9.77
N LEU A 130 -9.65 1.65 -9.05
CA LEU A 130 -9.66 1.65 -7.59
C LEU A 130 -8.51 2.49 -7.00
N VAL A 131 -7.33 2.49 -7.63
CA VAL A 131 -6.21 3.36 -7.22
C VAL A 131 -6.58 4.84 -7.44
N LYS A 132 -7.19 5.20 -8.57
CA LYS A 132 -7.64 6.58 -8.84
C LYS A 132 -8.67 7.05 -7.82
N MET A 133 -9.56 6.16 -7.37
CA MET A 133 -10.53 6.43 -6.29
C MET A 133 -9.88 6.57 -4.90
N GLY A 134 -8.56 6.43 -4.78
CA GLY A 134 -7.84 6.50 -3.50
C GLY A 134 -7.96 5.23 -2.64
N LEU A 135 -8.44 4.13 -3.22
CA LEU A 135 -8.57 2.84 -2.55
C LEU A 135 -7.30 2.00 -2.71
N ILE A 136 -7.08 1.06 -1.78
CA ILE A 136 -6.04 0.03 -1.94
C ILE A 136 -6.69 -1.20 -2.57
N PRO A 137 -6.47 -1.50 -3.87
CA PRO A 137 -7.27 -2.48 -4.61
C PRO A 137 -7.13 -3.91 -4.09
N VAL A 138 -5.99 -4.22 -3.47
CA VAL A 138 -5.64 -5.56 -3.00
C VAL A 138 -5.76 -5.71 -1.48
N SER A 139 -6.37 -4.72 -0.79
CA SER A 139 -6.63 -4.80 0.64
C SER A 139 -7.86 -5.66 0.94
N ARG A 140 -7.87 -6.30 2.12
CA ARG A 140 -9.00 -7.17 2.53
C ARG A 140 -10.24 -6.39 2.98
N SER A 141 -10.06 -5.19 3.52
CA SER A 141 -11.15 -4.31 3.93
C SER A 141 -11.91 -3.84 2.70
N ILE A 142 -13.23 -4.05 2.68
CA ILE A 142 -14.12 -3.40 1.72
C ILE A 142 -14.32 -2.00 2.24
#